data_AF-A0A2N2NJM4-F1
#
_entry.id   AF-A0A2N2NJM4-F1
#
_cell.length_a   1.000
_cell.length_b   1.000
_cell.length_c   1.000
_cell.angle_alpha   90.00
_cell.angle_beta   90.00
_cell.angle_gamma   90.00
#
_symmetry.space_group_name_H-M   'P 1'
#
loop_
_entity.id
_entity.type
_entity.pdbx_description
1 polymer ?
#
loop_
_entity_poly.entity_id
_entity_poly.type
_entity_poly.pdbx_seq_one_letter_code
_entity_poly.pdbx_strand_id
1 'polypeptide(L)'
;MIKWTPKRIYGLAAFIIGIAFLLILLLGLNLRSSWRWEVFQTYVRGVLNPVSSIPTAVQIATEKNRTPIPVMPSTTITATRPAVTEIPVVVQTALPTPTSTPIPERVLLSSPGYEKQDINNCGPATLAMYLRYYGWQGDQFIISDLIKPIPQDRNVNVEELDHYVRNYAGWLQTIYRVGGDIELLKELIAAGFPVMIEEAFKFDESYWPNDDKWAGHYFLVTGYDDQLDAFLGQDSYYGADRWVDYDLLENQWQSFNYVYTIIYLPDQEETIKSILGEHWDRDANRQYALEKSRQETINTPENVYAWFNLGTNLVYFSEYREATLAFDRAREIGWPQRMLRYQFSPFMAYFHSLRNEDLMVLVDYALDRTPNSEEALLWKGWGKYRAGSKEEAIALFLQALEAHPGYEDATYAINYVNEN
;
A
#
# COMPACT_ATOMS: atom_id res chain seq x y z
N MET A 1 -52.97 20.69 -35.24
CA MET A 1 -52.34 20.54 -33.90
C MET A 1 -52.73 19.19 -33.32
N ILE A 2 -51.79 18.24 -33.25
CA ILE A 2 -52.04 16.92 -32.65
C ILE A 2 -52.18 17.12 -31.14
N LYS A 3 -53.37 16.91 -30.59
CA LYS A 3 -53.60 16.96 -29.14
C LYS A 3 -52.96 15.74 -28.49
N TRP A 4 -51.99 15.97 -27.62
CA TRP A 4 -51.35 14.94 -26.81
C TRP A 4 -52.32 14.52 -25.71
N THR A 5 -52.81 13.29 -25.78
CA THR A 5 -53.60 12.68 -24.70
C THR A 5 -52.66 12.00 -23.71
N PRO A 6 -53.01 11.89 -22.42
CA PRO A 6 -52.19 11.24 -21.41
C PRO A 6 -51.71 9.84 -21.83
N LYS A 7 -52.57 9.06 -22.49
CA LYS A 7 -52.21 7.75 -23.06
C LYS A 7 -51.05 7.80 -24.08
N ARG A 8 -50.97 8.84 -24.90
CA ARG A 8 -49.87 9.02 -25.86
C ARG A 8 -48.57 9.46 -25.17
N ILE A 9 -48.68 10.23 -24.09
CA ILE A 9 -47.53 10.63 -23.26
C ILE A 9 -46.96 9.40 -22.55
N TYR A 10 -47.81 8.58 -21.91
CA TYR A 10 -47.37 7.34 -21.26
C TYR A 10 -46.82 6.32 -22.27
N GLY A 11 -47.44 6.21 -23.45
CA GLY A 11 -46.93 5.35 -24.53
C GLY A 11 -45.55 5.79 -25.03
N LEU A 12 -45.33 7.10 -25.19
CA LEU A 12 -44.01 7.63 -25.58
C LEU A 12 -42.97 7.44 -24.47
N ALA A 13 -43.33 7.68 -23.21
CA ALA A 13 -42.44 7.48 -22.07
C ALA A 13 -42.03 6.01 -21.94
N ALA A 14 -42.98 5.07 -22.04
CA ALA A 14 -42.71 3.64 -22.03
C ALA A 14 -41.84 3.21 -23.22
N PHE A 15 -42.04 3.82 -24.41
CA PHE A 15 -41.23 3.56 -25.59
C PHE A 15 -39.79 4.09 -25.43
N ILE A 16 -39.61 5.28 -24.85
CA ILE A 16 -38.29 5.84 -24.57
C ILE A 16 -37.56 5.00 -23.51
N ILE A 17 -38.25 4.59 -22.45
CA ILE A 17 -37.69 3.69 -21.42
C ILE A 17 -37.33 2.33 -22.04
N GLY A 18 -38.20 1.79 -22.90
CA GLY A 18 -37.94 0.56 -23.64
C GLY A 18 -36.73 0.66 -24.56
N ILE A 19 -36.58 1.76 -25.30
CA ILE A 19 -35.40 2.03 -26.13
C ILE A 19 -34.15 2.20 -25.27
N ALA A 20 -34.22 2.94 -24.16
CA ALA A 20 -33.10 3.10 -23.24
C ALA A 20 -32.66 1.75 -22.66
N PHE A 21 -33.61 0.91 -22.26
CA PHE A 21 -33.34 -0.44 -21.78
C PHE A 21 -32.75 -1.34 -22.87
N LEU A 22 -33.25 -1.25 -24.11
CA LEU A 22 -32.73 -2.01 -25.25
C LEU A 22 -31.32 -1.54 -25.64
N LEU A 23 -31.06 -0.23 -25.60
CA LEU A 23 -29.73 0.35 -25.81
C LEU A 23 -28.77 -0.07 -24.71
N ILE A 24 -29.20 -0.10 -23.45
CA ILE A 24 -28.41 -0.64 -22.33
C ILE A 24 -28.12 -2.13 -22.52
N LEU A 25 -29.08 -2.92 -22.99
CA LEU A 25 -28.89 -4.34 -23.32
C LEU A 25 -27.93 -4.55 -24.50
N LEU A 26 -28.07 -3.76 -25.57
CA LEU A 26 -27.26 -3.88 -26.78
C LEU A 26 -25.83 -3.34 -26.57
N LEU A 27 -25.67 -2.25 -25.81
CA LEU A 27 -24.36 -1.85 -25.29
C LEU A 27 -23.83 -2.94 -24.37
N GLY A 28 -24.62 -3.46 -23.43
CA GLY A 28 -24.24 -4.53 -22.49
C GLY A 28 -23.75 -5.82 -23.17
N LEU A 29 -24.29 -6.18 -24.33
CA LEU A 29 -23.88 -7.35 -25.11
C LEU A 29 -22.52 -7.18 -25.80
N ASN A 30 -22.12 -5.95 -26.13
CA ASN A 30 -20.77 -5.62 -26.64
C ASN A 30 -19.78 -5.21 -25.53
N LEU A 31 -20.28 -4.93 -24.32
CA LEU A 31 -19.53 -4.39 -23.18
C LEU A 31 -19.10 -5.44 -22.16
N ARG A 32 -19.49 -6.73 -22.31
CA ARG A 32 -19.11 -7.83 -21.41
C ARG A 32 -17.59 -8.06 -21.28
N SER A 33 -16.78 -7.38 -22.09
CA SER A 33 -15.32 -7.41 -22.07
C SER A 33 -14.67 -6.02 -21.99
N SER A 34 -15.39 -4.96 -21.58
CA SER A 34 -14.80 -3.62 -21.52
C SER A 34 -14.81 -3.02 -20.12
N TRP A 35 -13.68 -2.46 -19.72
CA TRP A 35 -13.49 -1.56 -18.56
C TRP A 35 -14.68 -0.62 -18.30
N ARG A 36 -15.32 -0.12 -19.37
CA ARG A 36 -16.48 0.78 -19.27
C ARG A 36 -17.68 0.15 -18.55
N TRP A 37 -17.87 -1.17 -18.69
CA TRP A 37 -18.91 -1.90 -17.97
C TRP A 37 -18.60 -2.00 -16.48
N GLU A 38 -17.35 -2.26 -16.12
CA GLU A 38 -16.91 -2.26 -14.72
C GLU A 38 -17.07 -0.88 -14.09
N VAL A 39 -16.64 0.17 -14.78
CA VAL A 39 -16.84 1.56 -14.33
C VAL A 39 -18.33 1.85 -14.15
N PHE A 40 -19.18 1.45 -15.09
CA PHE A 40 -20.63 1.60 -14.96
C PHE A 40 -21.20 0.83 -13.77
N GLN A 41 -20.82 -0.44 -13.58
CA GLN A 41 -21.27 -1.25 -12.46
C GLN A 41 -20.82 -0.65 -11.11
N THR A 42 -19.57 -0.22 -11.02
CA THR A 42 -19.02 0.48 -9.85
C THR A 42 -19.78 1.78 -9.58
N TYR A 43 -20.05 2.57 -10.62
CA TYR A 43 -20.82 3.81 -10.47
C TYR A 43 -22.25 3.54 -9.98
N VAL A 44 -22.97 2.58 -10.60
CA VAL A 44 -24.32 2.18 -10.18
C VAL A 44 -24.33 1.70 -8.74
N ARG A 45 -23.35 0.87 -8.34
CA ARG A 45 -23.19 0.45 -6.94
C ARG A 45 -22.98 1.64 -6.02
N GLY A 46 -22.13 2.60 -6.41
CA GLY A 46 -21.90 3.83 -5.64
C GLY A 46 -23.14 4.75 -5.56
N VAL A 47 -24.04 4.70 -6.55
CA VAL A 47 -25.33 5.43 -6.48
C VAL A 47 -26.31 4.72 -5.55
N LEU A 48 -26.39 3.39 -5.62
CA LEU A 48 -27.32 2.59 -4.81
C LEU A 48 -26.89 2.52 -3.34
N ASN A 49 -25.59 2.40 -3.10
CA ASN A 49 -24.93 2.34 -1.79
C ASN A 49 -23.80 3.37 -1.73
N PRO A 50 -24.12 4.66 -1.46
CA PRO A 50 -23.14 5.74 -1.38
C PRO A 50 -22.02 5.42 -0.40
N VAL A 51 -20.80 5.83 -0.78
CA VAL A 51 -19.62 5.57 0.04
C VAL A 51 -19.68 6.41 1.31
N SER A 52 -19.73 5.73 2.46
CA SER A 52 -19.51 6.37 3.76
C SER A 52 -18.02 6.38 4.11
N SER A 53 -17.65 7.22 5.06
CA SER A 53 -16.36 7.10 5.74
C SER A 53 -16.21 5.69 6.33
N ILE A 54 -14.96 5.28 6.54
CA ILE A 54 -14.69 4.03 7.24
C ILE A 54 -15.41 4.04 8.61
N PRO A 55 -16.12 2.97 9.00
CA PRO A 55 -16.77 2.92 10.30
C PRO A 55 -15.73 2.98 11.43
N THR A 56 -16.03 3.73 12.48
CA THR A 56 -15.26 3.69 13.73
C THR A 56 -15.28 2.30 14.34
N ALA A 57 -14.24 2.01 15.13
CA ALA A 57 -14.11 0.71 15.78
C ALA A 57 -15.25 0.42 16.74
N VAL A 58 -15.67 -0.84 16.82
CA VAL A 58 -16.68 -1.26 17.78
C VAL A 58 -16.11 -1.05 19.17
N GLN A 59 -16.76 -0.20 19.97
CA GLN A 59 -16.33 0.02 21.34
C GLN A 59 -16.56 -1.25 22.15
N ILE A 60 -15.50 -2.02 22.37
CA ILE A 60 -15.53 -3.05 23.39
C ILE A 60 -15.62 -2.31 24.73
N ALA A 61 -16.70 -2.54 25.47
CA ALA A 61 -16.86 -2.10 26.85
C ALA A 61 -15.86 -2.84 27.76
N THR A 62 -14.57 -2.66 27.52
CA THR A 62 -13.49 -3.02 28.42
C THR A 62 -13.08 -1.76 29.17
N GLU A 63 -14.00 -1.29 30.02
CA GLU A 63 -13.78 -0.28 31.05
C GLU A 63 -12.77 -0.72 32.12
N LYS A 64 -12.07 -1.85 31.95
CA LYS A 64 -11.16 -2.41 32.96
C LYS A 64 -9.71 -2.60 32.54
N ASN A 65 -9.30 -2.18 31.33
CA ASN A 65 -7.89 -2.20 30.94
C ASN A 65 -7.48 -1.06 29.99
N ARG A 66 -8.09 0.12 30.14
CA ARG A 66 -7.41 1.37 29.75
C ARG A 66 -6.33 1.65 30.79
N THR A 67 -5.23 0.90 30.75
CA THR A 67 -3.96 1.52 31.13
C THR A 67 -3.74 2.61 30.08
N PRO A 68 -3.61 3.90 30.47
CA PRO A 68 -3.05 4.89 29.57
C PRO A 68 -1.73 4.33 29.03
N ILE A 69 -1.38 4.65 27.79
CA ILE A 69 -0.02 4.46 27.27
C ILE A 69 0.93 4.90 28.39
N PRO A 70 1.75 4.02 28.98
CA PRO A 70 2.71 4.47 29.96
C PRO A 70 3.68 5.35 29.20
N VAL A 71 3.59 6.67 29.42
CA VAL A 71 4.76 7.53 29.32
C VAL A 71 5.76 6.88 30.26
N MET A 72 6.76 6.19 29.73
CA MET A 72 7.83 5.68 30.57
C MET A 72 8.42 6.89 31.32
N PRO A 73 8.38 6.95 32.66
CA PRO A 73 9.17 7.93 33.36
C PRO A 73 10.62 7.58 33.07
N SER A 74 11.34 8.52 32.48
CA SER A 74 12.80 8.46 32.36
C SER A 74 13.36 8.16 33.74
N THR A 75 13.88 6.94 33.93
CA THR A 75 14.57 6.57 35.16
C THR A 75 15.86 7.36 35.21
N THR A 76 15.85 8.48 35.92
CA THR A 76 17.07 9.10 36.44
C THR A 76 17.69 8.10 37.41
N ILE A 77 18.67 7.36 36.93
CA ILE A 77 19.51 6.52 37.79
C ILE A 77 20.41 7.48 38.57
N THR A 78 20.00 7.86 39.78
CA THR A 78 20.91 8.47 40.75
C THR A 78 21.84 7.36 41.25
N ALA A 79 22.93 7.14 40.51
CA ALA A 79 24.01 6.28 40.97
C ALA A 79 24.61 6.86 42.25
N THR A 80 24.39 6.19 43.37
CA THR A 80 25.16 6.48 44.60
C THR A 80 26.55 5.91 44.38
N ARG A 81 27.49 6.80 44.06
CA ARG A 81 28.89 6.49 43.79
C ARG A 81 29.57 5.98 45.08
N PRO A 82 30.08 4.74 45.14
CA PRO A 82 31.08 4.41 46.15
C PRO A 82 32.36 5.21 45.87
N ALA A 83 33.06 5.65 46.91
CA ALA A 83 34.33 6.34 46.76
C ALA A 83 35.34 5.42 46.07
N VAL A 84 35.66 5.72 44.81
CA VAL A 84 36.72 5.04 44.04
C VAL A 84 37.97 5.89 44.13
N THR A 85 39.04 5.27 44.63
CA THR A 85 40.41 5.76 44.62
C THR A 85 40.87 6.06 43.19
N GLU A 86 41.43 7.24 42.96
CA GLU A 86 41.92 7.69 41.65
C GLU A 86 43.01 6.75 41.11
N ILE A 87 42.73 6.12 39.97
CA ILE A 87 43.74 5.50 39.10
C ILE A 87 43.83 6.40 37.86
N PRO A 88 45.03 6.79 37.39
CA PRO A 88 45.16 7.71 36.25
C PRO A 88 44.56 7.10 34.97
N VAL A 89 43.68 7.88 34.33
CA VAL A 89 43.00 7.58 33.08
C VAL A 89 43.97 7.65 31.91
N VAL A 90 44.10 6.56 31.16
CA VAL A 90 44.72 6.57 29.83
C VAL A 90 43.73 7.21 28.87
N VAL A 91 44.06 8.38 28.33
CA VAL A 91 43.29 9.06 27.30
C VAL A 91 43.41 8.26 26.01
N GLN A 92 42.38 7.48 25.66
CA GLN A 92 42.24 6.99 24.28
C GLN A 92 41.74 8.15 23.43
N THR A 93 42.56 8.55 22.46
CA THR A 93 42.19 9.47 21.39
C THR A 93 41.06 8.83 20.58
N ALA A 94 39.87 9.46 20.57
CA ALA A 94 38.79 9.05 19.68
C ALA A 94 39.29 9.13 18.23
N LEU A 95 39.13 8.05 17.46
CA LEU A 95 39.36 8.10 16.02
C LEU A 95 38.38 9.13 15.41
N PRO A 96 38.80 9.87 14.37
CA PRO A 96 37.90 10.76 13.66
C PRO A 96 36.72 9.97 13.10
N THR A 97 35.51 10.39 13.44
CA THR A 97 34.28 9.94 12.78
C THR A 97 34.40 10.26 11.29
N PRO A 98 34.24 9.29 10.37
CA PRO A 98 34.27 9.59 8.94
C PRO A 98 33.15 10.58 8.63
N THR A 99 33.53 11.77 8.17
CA THR A 99 32.59 12.76 7.61
C THR A 99 32.07 12.18 6.30
N SER A 100 30.74 12.10 6.14
CA SER A 100 30.13 11.66 4.87
C SER A 100 30.65 12.53 3.73
N THR A 101 30.95 11.89 2.59
CA THR A 101 31.33 12.64 1.39
C THR A 101 30.08 13.38 0.92
N PRO A 102 30.11 14.71 0.75
CA PRO A 102 28.93 15.44 0.29
C PRO A 102 28.51 14.93 -1.09
N ILE A 103 27.23 14.56 -1.23
CA ILE A 103 26.64 14.18 -2.51
C ILE A 103 26.42 15.44 -3.38
N PRO A 104 26.39 15.32 -4.72
CA PRO A 104 26.12 16.46 -5.59
C PRO A 104 24.74 17.07 -5.32
N GLU A 105 24.57 18.39 -5.51
CA GLU A 105 23.25 19.05 -5.37
C GLU A 105 22.23 18.65 -6.45
N ARG A 106 22.71 18.02 -7.54
CA ARG A 106 21.88 17.55 -8.65
C ARG A 106 22.45 16.30 -9.27
N VAL A 107 21.60 15.28 -9.43
CA VAL A 107 21.95 14.03 -10.11
C VAL A 107 20.78 13.60 -11.00
N LEU A 108 21.07 13.26 -12.26
CA LEU A 108 20.10 12.71 -13.21
C LEU A 108 20.65 11.40 -13.77
N LEU A 109 19.97 10.30 -13.49
CA LEU A 109 20.29 9.00 -14.07
C LEU A 109 19.71 8.88 -15.48
N SER A 110 20.18 7.89 -16.25
CA SER A 110 19.62 7.61 -17.57
C SER A 110 18.15 7.20 -17.45
N SER A 111 17.27 7.93 -18.13
CA SER A 111 15.85 7.61 -18.16
C SER A 111 15.61 6.30 -18.91
N PRO A 112 14.94 5.30 -18.29
CA PRO A 112 14.58 4.07 -18.97
C PRO A 112 13.49 4.31 -20.02
N GLY A 113 13.28 3.36 -20.93
CA GLY A 113 12.19 3.44 -21.90
C GLY A 113 10.83 3.48 -21.21
N TYR A 114 10.12 4.60 -21.38
CA TYR A 114 8.82 4.87 -20.76
C TYR A 114 7.76 3.83 -21.11
N GLU A 115 6.93 3.48 -20.13
CA GLU A 115 5.80 2.59 -20.29
C GLU A 115 4.55 3.15 -19.61
N LYS A 116 3.52 3.36 -20.41
CA LYS A 116 2.19 3.72 -19.90
C LYS A 116 1.53 2.47 -19.35
N GLN A 117 0.98 2.54 -18.14
CA GLN A 117 0.26 1.41 -17.55
C GLN A 117 -1.01 1.06 -18.34
N ASP A 118 -1.33 -0.23 -18.35
CA ASP A 118 -2.66 -0.74 -18.62
C ASP A 118 -3.54 -0.70 -17.35
N ILE A 119 -4.77 -1.21 -17.44
CA ILE A 119 -5.74 -1.29 -16.36
C ILE A 119 -5.11 -1.97 -15.14
N ASN A 120 -5.06 -1.21 -14.03
CA ASN A 120 -4.52 -1.65 -12.75
C ASN A 120 -3.06 -2.18 -12.79
N ASN A 121 -2.27 -1.81 -13.80
CA ASN A 121 -0.90 -2.31 -13.99
C ASN A 121 0.19 -1.30 -13.58
N CYS A 122 -0.08 -0.39 -12.65
CA CYS A 122 0.93 0.61 -12.23
C CYS A 122 2.22 -0.05 -11.71
N GLY A 123 2.12 -1.05 -10.83
CA GLY A 123 3.27 -1.81 -10.32
C GLY A 123 4.07 -2.51 -11.43
N PRO A 124 3.45 -3.39 -12.25
CA PRO A 124 4.11 -4.03 -13.38
C PRO A 124 4.73 -3.05 -14.39
N ALA A 125 4.06 -1.94 -14.71
CA ALA A 125 4.59 -0.94 -15.65
C ALA A 125 5.81 -0.19 -15.06
N THR A 126 5.74 0.22 -13.79
CA THR A 126 6.87 0.86 -13.12
C THR A 126 8.04 -0.10 -12.95
N LEU A 127 7.78 -1.37 -12.62
CA LEU A 127 8.81 -2.40 -12.56
C LEU A 127 9.44 -2.68 -13.94
N ALA A 128 8.67 -2.71 -15.03
CA ALA A 128 9.20 -2.87 -16.38
C ALA A 128 10.17 -1.73 -16.74
N MET A 129 9.82 -0.48 -16.44
CA MET A 129 10.72 0.67 -16.61
C MET A 129 12.00 0.50 -15.77
N TYR A 130 11.87 0.05 -14.52
CA TYR A 130 13.01 -0.15 -13.63
C TYR A 130 13.95 -1.26 -14.12
N LEU A 131 13.41 -2.40 -14.57
CA LEU A 131 14.21 -3.49 -15.12
C LEU A 131 14.92 -3.10 -16.42
N ARG A 132 14.30 -2.28 -17.27
CA ARG A 132 14.91 -1.75 -18.51
C ARG A 132 16.12 -0.85 -18.24
N TYR A 133 16.17 -0.18 -17.09
CA TYR A 133 17.39 0.54 -16.66
C TYR A 133 18.61 -0.38 -16.61
N TYR A 134 18.40 -1.65 -16.24
CA TYR A 134 19.42 -2.71 -16.21
C TYR A 134 19.51 -3.53 -17.52
N GLY A 135 18.91 -3.04 -18.61
CA GLY A 135 18.95 -3.68 -19.91
C GLY A 135 18.00 -4.86 -20.10
N TRP A 136 17.09 -5.13 -19.15
CA TRP A 136 16.04 -6.14 -19.32
C TRP A 136 15.17 -5.83 -20.55
N GLN A 137 14.78 -6.89 -21.27
CA GLN A 137 13.94 -6.80 -22.46
C GLN A 137 12.57 -7.38 -22.16
N GLY A 138 11.53 -6.59 -22.39
CA GLY A 138 10.15 -6.97 -22.11
C GLY A 138 9.28 -5.77 -21.81
N ASP A 139 8.04 -6.01 -21.37
CA ASP A 139 7.03 -5.02 -21.03
C ASP A 139 6.24 -5.42 -19.78
N GLN A 140 5.31 -4.56 -19.37
CA GLN A 140 4.50 -4.80 -18.17
C GLN A 140 3.68 -6.10 -18.25
N PHE A 141 3.36 -6.61 -19.44
CA PHE A 141 2.50 -7.78 -19.62
C PHE A 141 3.26 -9.07 -19.29
N ILE A 142 4.54 -9.14 -19.62
CA ILE A 142 5.41 -10.25 -19.18
C ILE A 142 5.42 -10.37 -17.65
N ILE A 143 5.38 -9.23 -16.95
CA ILE A 143 5.33 -9.17 -15.49
C ILE A 143 3.92 -9.52 -14.99
N SER A 144 2.90 -8.82 -15.49
CA SER A 144 1.51 -8.98 -15.01
C SER A 144 0.93 -10.36 -15.29
N ASP A 145 1.29 -11.02 -16.40
CA ASP A 145 0.80 -12.37 -16.70
C ASP A 145 1.21 -13.40 -15.64
N LEU A 146 2.26 -13.12 -14.85
CA LEU A 146 2.75 -13.98 -13.78
C LEU A 146 2.19 -13.61 -12.41
N ILE A 147 2.26 -12.33 -12.03
CA ILE A 147 1.89 -11.88 -10.67
C ILE A 147 0.48 -11.34 -10.57
N LYS A 148 -0.17 -11.04 -11.69
CA LYS A 148 -1.50 -10.43 -11.77
C LYS A 148 -2.26 -10.95 -13.00
N PRO A 149 -2.52 -12.28 -13.08
CA PRO A 149 -3.02 -12.91 -14.30
C PRO A 149 -4.46 -12.47 -14.68
N ILE A 150 -5.19 -11.84 -13.76
CA ILE A 150 -6.52 -11.28 -14.01
C ILE A 150 -6.42 -9.74 -14.13
N PRO A 151 -6.83 -9.14 -15.26
CA PRO A 151 -6.79 -7.68 -15.44
C PRO A 151 -7.57 -6.89 -14.37
N GLN A 152 -8.66 -7.48 -13.85
CA GLN A 152 -9.54 -6.90 -12.84
C GLN A 152 -8.95 -6.84 -11.43
N ASP A 153 -7.89 -7.58 -11.16
CA ASP A 153 -7.11 -7.39 -9.95
C ASP A 153 -6.64 -5.91 -9.91
N ARG A 154 -6.76 -5.27 -8.74
CA ARG A 154 -6.58 -3.82 -8.59
C ARG A 154 -5.31 -3.45 -7.85
N ASN A 155 -4.55 -4.43 -7.39
CA ASN A 155 -3.38 -4.23 -6.57
C ASN A 155 -2.26 -5.17 -7.04
N VAL A 156 -1.01 -4.74 -6.82
CA VAL A 156 0.15 -5.62 -6.83
C VAL A 156 1.02 -5.12 -5.70
N ASN A 157 1.19 -5.96 -4.68
CA ASN A 157 1.96 -5.62 -3.49
C ASN A 157 3.47 -5.58 -3.80
N VAL A 158 4.22 -4.84 -2.99
CA VAL A 158 5.68 -4.76 -3.13
C VAL A 158 6.35 -6.13 -3.04
N GLU A 159 5.79 -7.04 -2.22
CA GLU A 159 6.24 -8.43 -2.10
C GLU A 159 6.12 -9.22 -3.40
N GLU A 160 5.09 -8.98 -4.20
CA GLU A 160 4.86 -9.66 -5.48
C GLU A 160 5.83 -9.14 -6.55
N LEU A 161 6.11 -7.83 -6.53
CA LEU A 161 7.15 -7.23 -7.39
C LEU A 161 8.54 -7.75 -7.00
N ASP A 162 8.87 -7.80 -5.71
CA ASP A 162 10.13 -8.37 -5.19
C ASP A 162 10.25 -9.86 -5.58
N HIS A 163 9.17 -10.64 -5.42
CA HIS A 163 9.10 -12.03 -5.86
C HIS A 163 9.39 -12.16 -7.36
N TYR A 164 8.79 -11.31 -8.20
CA TYR A 164 9.05 -11.33 -9.63
C TYR A 164 10.54 -11.14 -9.93
N VAL A 165 11.16 -10.12 -9.34
CA VAL A 165 12.57 -9.81 -9.60
C VAL A 165 13.47 -10.97 -9.17
N ARG A 166 13.27 -11.53 -7.97
CA ARG A 166 14.08 -12.64 -7.45
C ARG A 166 14.01 -13.90 -8.30
N ASN A 167 12.84 -14.20 -8.87
CA ASN A 167 12.59 -15.49 -9.52
C ASN A 167 12.65 -15.43 -11.06
N TYR A 168 12.42 -14.25 -11.65
CA TYR A 168 12.27 -14.10 -13.11
C TYR A 168 13.20 -13.03 -13.73
N ALA A 169 13.85 -12.18 -12.93
CA ALA A 169 14.88 -11.23 -13.40
C ALA A 169 16.29 -11.65 -12.93
N GLY A 170 16.63 -12.93 -13.14
CA GLY A 170 17.66 -13.67 -12.38
C GLY A 170 19.13 -13.20 -12.43
N TRP A 171 19.47 -12.10 -13.10
CA TRP A 171 20.79 -11.45 -12.98
C TRP A 171 20.78 -10.22 -12.07
N LEU A 172 19.61 -9.88 -11.51
CA LEU A 172 19.41 -8.77 -10.59
C LEU A 172 19.10 -9.29 -9.19
N GLN A 173 19.47 -8.48 -8.20
CA GLN A 173 19.04 -8.61 -6.83
C GLN A 173 18.01 -7.53 -6.53
N THR A 174 17.22 -7.77 -5.49
CA THR A 174 16.25 -6.78 -5.01
C THR A 174 16.17 -6.81 -3.49
N ILE A 175 15.81 -5.66 -2.94
CA ILE A 175 15.53 -5.44 -1.53
C ILE A 175 14.48 -4.34 -1.45
N TYR A 176 13.46 -4.53 -0.63
CA TYR A 176 12.57 -3.45 -0.24
C TYR A 176 12.62 -3.23 1.26
N ARG A 177 12.39 -1.98 1.68
CA ARG A 177 12.43 -1.53 3.06
C ARG A 177 11.36 -0.45 3.25
N VAL A 178 11.12 -0.08 4.50
CA VAL A 178 10.13 0.94 4.88
C VAL A 178 10.77 2.03 5.72
N GLY A 179 10.03 3.11 5.99
CA GLY A 179 10.53 4.22 6.80
C GLY A 179 11.62 5.03 6.10
N GLY A 180 11.74 4.99 4.78
CA GLY A 180 12.70 5.81 4.05
C GLY A 180 12.48 7.32 4.25
N ASP A 181 13.47 8.11 3.84
CA ASP A 181 13.42 9.57 3.84
C ASP A 181 14.09 10.16 2.59
N ILE A 182 13.95 11.47 2.43
CA ILE A 182 14.44 12.22 1.26
C ILE A 182 15.95 12.09 1.09
N GLU A 183 16.71 12.12 2.19
CA GLU A 183 18.17 12.07 2.15
C GLU A 183 18.65 10.68 1.70
N LEU A 184 18.02 9.61 2.18
CA LEU A 184 18.31 8.26 1.72
C LEU A 184 18.04 8.09 0.21
N LEU A 185 16.93 8.63 -0.29
CA LEU A 185 16.66 8.60 -1.74
C LEU A 185 17.76 9.33 -2.52
N LYS A 186 18.21 10.52 -2.06
CA LYS A 186 19.29 11.25 -2.70
C LYS A 186 20.60 10.48 -2.68
N GLU A 187 20.97 9.85 -1.56
CA GLU A 187 22.18 9.04 -1.44
C GLU A 187 22.19 7.86 -2.44
N LEU A 188 21.07 7.14 -2.54
CA LEU A 188 20.92 6.03 -3.50
C LEU A 188 21.03 6.51 -4.95
N ILE A 189 20.34 7.60 -5.28
CA ILE A 189 20.36 8.18 -6.63
C ILE A 189 21.75 8.72 -6.98
N ALA A 190 22.43 9.40 -6.04
CA ALA A 190 23.80 9.88 -6.22
C ALA A 190 24.81 8.76 -6.44
N ALA A 191 24.55 7.58 -5.86
CA ALA A 191 25.34 6.38 -6.08
C ALA A 191 24.97 5.61 -7.38
N GLY A 192 24.02 6.10 -8.17
CA GLY A 192 23.66 5.54 -9.47
C GLY A 192 22.49 4.55 -9.45
N PHE A 193 21.76 4.46 -8.34
CA PHE A 193 20.65 3.54 -8.16
C PHE A 193 19.31 4.28 -8.25
N PRO A 194 18.49 4.05 -9.30
CA PRO A 194 17.09 4.45 -9.27
C PRO A 194 16.40 3.79 -8.08
N VAL A 195 15.31 4.37 -7.60
CA VAL A 195 14.54 3.82 -6.47
C VAL A 195 13.07 3.80 -6.82
N MET A 196 12.42 2.65 -6.70
CA MET A 196 10.97 2.55 -6.88
C MET A 196 10.29 2.71 -5.52
N ILE A 197 9.36 3.65 -5.41
CA ILE A 197 8.55 3.88 -4.20
C ILE A 197 7.08 3.57 -4.49
N GLU A 198 6.34 3.20 -3.46
CA GLU A 198 4.88 3.18 -3.49
C GLU A 198 4.37 4.45 -2.83
N GLU A 199 3.49 5.18 -3.50
CA GLU A 199 3.01 6.49 -3.06
C GLU A 199 1.51 6.65 -3.35
N ALA A 200 0.89 7.65 -2.73
CA ALA A 200 -0.46 8.03 -3.07
C ALA A 200 -0.51 9.05 -4.21
N PHE A 201 -1.51 8.92 -5.08
CA PHE A 201 -1.87 9.95 -6.04
C PHE A 201 -3.39 10.16 -6.09
N LYS A 202 -3.84 11.07 -6.95
CA LYS A 202 -5.26 11.32 -7.19
C LYS A 202 -5.62 11.05 -8.65
N PHE A 203 -6.61 10.20 -8.88
CA PHE A 203 -7.17 10.07 -10.22
C PHE A 203 -7.75 11.40 -10.73
N ASP A 204 -7.64 11.64 -12.03
CA ASP A 204 -8.29 12.80 -12.66
C ASP A 204 -9.82 12.64 -12.65
N GLU A 205 -10.31 11.41 -12.81
CA GLU A 205 -11.72 11.05 -12.89
C GLU A 205 -12.26 10.52 -11.56
N SER A 206 -13.57 10.66 -11.35
CA SER A 206 -14.30 10.01 -10.25
C SER A 206 -15.03 8.79 -10.78
N TYR A 207 -14.90 7.65 -10.07
CA TYR A 207 -15.50 6.39 -10.48
C TYR A 207 -16.88 6.13 -9.83
N TRP A 208 -17.22 6.89 -8.79
CA TRP A 208 -18.51 6.83 -8.10
C TRP A 208 -18.86 8.19 -7.48
N PRO A 209 -20.12 8.40 -7.03
CA PRO A 209 -20.50 9.61 -6.31
C PRO A 209 -19.71 9.77 -5.01
N ASN A 210 -19.12 10.95 -4.77
CA ASN A 210 -18.26 11.27 -3.60
C ASN A 210 -16.96 10.46 -3.52
N ASP A 211 -16.43 10.04 -4.66
CA ASP A 211 -15.09 9.46 -4.77
C ASP A 211 -14.02 10.47 -4.33
N ASP A 212 -13.20 10.08 -3.34
CA ASP A 212 -12.08 10.90 -2.84
C ASP A 212 -10.87 10.94 -3.79
N LYS A 213 -10.94 10.15 -4.88
CA LYS A 213 -9.94 10.01 -5.95
C LYS A 213 -8.58 9.48 -5.50
N TRP A 214 -8.39 9.24 -4.20
CA TRP A 214 -7.13 8.75 -3.66
C TRP A 214 -6.89 7.31 -4.11
N ALA A 215 -5.66 7.01 -4.51
CA ALA A 215 -5.22 5.68 -4.89
C ALA A 215 -3.71 5.50 -4.65
N GLY A 216 -3.28 4.24 -4.49
CA GLY A 216 -1.86 3.87 -4.53
C GLY A 216 -1.32 3.86 -5.95
N HIS A 217 -0.04 4.15 -6.06
CA HIS A 217 0.73 4.20 -7.30
C HIS A 217 2.19 3.84 -7.02
N TYR A 218 2.93 3.49 -8.07
CA TYR A 218 4.37 3.28 -7.99
C TYR A 218 5.09 4.31 -8.83
N PHE A 219 6.06 5.00 -8.22
CA PHE A 219 6.89 6.00 -8.87
C PHE A 219 8.34 5.54 -8.90
N LEU A 220 9.00 5.65 -10.06
CA LEU A 220 10.41 5.30 -10.19
C LEU A 220 11.26 6.57 -10.16
N VAL A 221 11.88 6.85 -9.02
CA VAL A 221 12.80 7.98 -8.83
C VAL A 221 14.09 7.71 -9.60
N THR A 222 14.49 8.63 -10.47
CA THR A 222 15.67 8.54 -11.34
C THR A 222 16.59 9.76 -11.25
N GLY A 223 16.27 10.75 -10.41
CA GLY A 223 17.10 11.94 -10.26
C GLY A 223 16.58 12.87 -9.19
N TYR A 224 17.36 13.87 -8.84
CA TYR A 224 16.96 14.98 -7.96
C TYR A 224 17.71 16.26 -8.34
N ASP A 225 17.14 17.39 -7.94
CA ASP A 225 17.73 18.72 -8.11
C ASP A 225 17.35 19.60 -6.91
N ASP A 226 18.32 19.86 -6.04
CA ASP A 226 18.12 20.67 -4.83
C ASP A 226 17.85 22.15 -5.12
N GLN A 227 18.11 22.63 -6.35
CA GLN A 227 17.69 23.98 -6.73
C GLN A 227 16.20 24.05 -7.11
N LEU A 228 15.61 22.89 -7.45
CA LEU A 228 14.20 22.76 -7.76
C LEU A 228 13.37 22.22 -6.59
N ASP A 229 14.04 21.82 -5.49
CA ASP A 229 13.44 21.09 -4.37
C ASP A 229 12.60 19.91 -4.85
N ALA A 230 13.11 19.15 -5.84
CA ALA A 230 12.31 18.14 -6.53
C ALA A 230 13.08 16.88 -6.94
N PHE A 231 12.39 15.75 -6.91
CA PHE A 231 12.80 14.50 -7.54
C PHE A 231 12.34 14.45 -8.99
N LEU A 232 13.16 13.83 -9.84
CA LEU A 232 12.81 13.41 -11.19
C LEU A 232 12.46 11.92 -11.16
N GLY A 233 11.39 11.50 -11.84
CA GLY A 233 11.08 10.09 -11.98
C GLY A 233 10.08 9.74 -13.07
N GLN A 234 9.81 8.45 -13.20
CA GLN A 234 8.86 7.89 -14.16
C GLN A 234 7.55 7.54 -13.46
N ASP A 235 6.45 7.95 -14.07
CA ASP A 235 5.10 7.74 -13.58
C ASP A 235 4.26 7.09 -14.67
N SER A 236 3.82 5.85 -14.44
CA SER A 236 3.15 5.07 -15.49
C SER A 236 1.76 5.60 -15.83
N TYR A 237 1.18 6.48 -14.99
CA TYR A 237 -0.12 7.13 -15.22
C TYR A 237 0.04 8.51 -15.89
N TYR A 238 0.86 9.38 -15.30
CA TYR A 238 0.99 10.79 -15.69
C TYR A 238 2.08 11.05 -16.74
N GLY A 239 3.07 10.17 -16.91
CA GLY A 239 4.07 10.30 -17.96
C GLY A 239 5.53 10.13 -17.52
N ALA A 240 6.40 10.19 -18.51
CA ALA A 240 7.85 10.09 -18.33
C ALA A 240 8.45 11.37 -17.72
N ASP A 241 9.60 11.21 -17.08
CA ASP A 241 10.50 12.30 -16.66
C ASP A 241 9.80 13.45 -15.90
N ARG A 242 8.94 13.08 -14.93
CA ARG A 242 8.18 14.02 -14.12
C ARG A 242 9.02 14.56 -12.96
N TRP A 243 8.97 15.86 -12.78
CA TRP A 243 9.45 16.52 -11.57
C TRP A 243 8.35 16.55 -10.51
N VAL A 244 8.69 16.08 -9.31
CA VAL A 244 7.81 16.05 -8.14
C VAL A 244 8.55 16.70 -6.98
N ASP A 245 7.93 17.74 -6.40
CA ASP A 245 8.44 18.45 -5.23
C ASP A 245 8.71 17.50 -4.05
N TYR A 246 9.79 17.76 -3.28
CA TYR A 246 10.22 16.92 -2.18
C TYR A 246 9.13 16.76 -1.11
N ASP A 247 8.50 17.85 -0.68
CA ASP A 247 7.45 17.80 0.35
C ASP A 247 6.22 17.07 -0.19
N LEU A 248 5.87 17.30 -1.46
CA LEU A 248 4.75 16.61 -2.08
C LEU A 248 4.98 15.09 -2.14
N LEU A 249 6.15 14.67 -2.60
CA LEU A 249 6.54 13.25 -2.67
C LEU A 249 6.56 12.64 -1.26
N GLU A 250 7.18 13.30 -0.28
CA GLU A 250 7.25 12.77 1.09
C GLU A 250 5.85 12.56 1.69
N ASN A 251 4.95 13.52 1.51
CA ASN A 251 3.57 13.42 1.99
C ASN A 251 2.78 12.29 1.31
N GLN A 252 3.01 12.06 0.01
CA GLN A 252 2.37 10.98 -0.74
C GLN A 252 2.95 9.62 -0.33
N TRP A 253 4.26 9.55 -0.17
CA TRP A 253 5.03 8.37 0.21
C TRP A 253 4.74 7.91 1.65
N GLN A 254 4.47 8.85 2.57
CA GLN A 254 4.04 8.53 3.95
C GLN A 254 2.83 7.60 3.96
N SER A 255 1.90 7.74 3.02
CA SER A 255 0.68 6.94 3.02
C SER A 255 0.93 5.44 2.84
N PHE A 256 2.11 5.04 2.36
CA PHE A 256 2.57 3.66 2.19
C PHE A 256 3.80 3.35 3.05
N ASN A 257 3.86 3.94 4.26
CA ASN A 257 4.91 3.69 5.25
C ASN A 257 6.33 3.94 4.72
N TYR A 258 6.47 4.88 3.78
CA TYR A 258 7.74 5.21 3.14
C TYR A 258 8.45 3.98 2.55
N VAL A 259 7.70 3.11 1.87
CA VAL A 259 8.25 1.90 1.24
C VAL A 259 9.10 2.24 0.02
N TYR A 260 10.30 1.66 -0.05
CA TYR A 260 11.20 1.80 -1.19
C TYR A 260 11.78 0.46 -1.59
N THR A 261 11.95 0.27 -2.89
CA THR A 261 12.54 -0.92 -3.51
C THR A 261 13.77 -0.52 -4.30
N ILE A 262 14.84 -1.26 -4.07
CA ILE A 262 16.11 -1.13 -4.76
C ILE A 262 16.35 -2.43 -5.53
N ILE A 263 16.58 -2.31 -6.83
CA ILE A 263 17.04 -3.37 -7.72
C ILE A 263 18.48 -3.04 -8.10
N TYR A 264 19.37 -4.04 -8.10
CA TYR A 264 20.80 -3.82 -8.31
C TYR A 264 21.49 -5.07 -8.88
N LEU A 265 22.67 -4.89 -9.45
CA LEU A 265 23.54 -5.98 -9.88
C LEU A 265 24.27 -6.61 -8.67
N PRO A 266 24.59 -7.91 -8.69
CA PRO A 266 25.24 -8.57 -7.55
C PRO A 266 26.56 -7.92 -7.07
N ASP A 267 27.34 -7.31 -7.97
CA ASP A 267 28.59 -6.62 -7.64
C ASP A 267 28.38 -5.25 -6.96
N GLN A 268 27.15 -4.74 -6.96
CA GLN A 268 26.75 -3.48 -6.33
C GLN A 268 26.25 -3.64 -4.88
N GLU A 269 26.11 -4.87 -4.39
CA GLU A 269 25.50 -5.17 -3.08
C GLU A 269 26.21 -4.47 -1.91
N GLU A 270 27.54 -4.46 -1.91
CA GLU A 270 28.31 -3.83 -0.83
C GLU A 270 28.14 -2.30 -0.81
N THR A 271 27.91 -1.68 -1.97
CA THR A 271 27.56 -0.25 -2.03
C THR A 271 26.19 0.00 -1.43
N ILE A 272 25.19 -0.82 -1.78
CA ILE A 272 23.83 -0.72 -1.21
C ILE A 272 23.86 -0.95 0.31
N LYS A 273 24.59 -1.97 0.79
CA LYS A 273 24.80 -2.20 2.23
C LYS A 273 25.42 -1.00 2.93
N SER A 274 26.43 -0.39 2.32
CA SER A 274 27.10 0.78 2.88
C SER A 274 26.17 1.99 2.99
N ILE A 275 25.28 2.20 2.02
CA ILE A 275 24.30 3.30 2.03
C ILE A 275 23.20 3.01 3.04
N LEU A 276 22.62 1.79 3.03
CA LEU A 276 21.54 1.43 3.94
C LEU A 276 22.00 1.32 5.41
N GLY A 277 23.28 1.01 5.66
CA GLY A 277 23.80 0.86 7.01
C GLY A 277 22.97 -0.12 7.85
N GLU A 278 22.44 0.32 8.98
CA GLU A 278 21.56 -0.49 9.84
C GLU A 278 20.26 -0.91 9.15
N HIS A 279 19.77 -0.14 8.17
CA HIS A 279 18.57 -0.48 7.41
C HIS A 279 18.78 -1.66 6.45
N TRP A 280 20.03 -2.12 6.25
CA TRP A 280 20.27 -3.37 5.54
C TRP A 280 19.65 -4.55 6.26
N ASP A 281 19.66 -4.59 7.59
CA ASP A 281 18.92 -5.60 8.34
C ASP A 281 17.43 -5.27 8.34
N ARG A 282 16.61 -6.27 8.03
CA ARG A 282 15.16 -6.07 7.86
C ARG A 282 14.48 -5.72 9.18
N ASP A 283 14.88 -6.38 10.27
CA ASP A 283 14.27 -6.16 11.58
C ASP A 283 14.72 -4.81 12.17
N ALA A 284 15.99 -4.43 11.99
CA ALA A 284 16.48 -3.11 12.35
C ALA A 284 15.76 -1.99 11.57
N ASN A 285 15.57 -2.14 10.26
CA ASN A 285 14.78 -1.20 9.46
C ASN A 285 13.33 -1.08 9.95
N ARG A 286 12.67 -2.22 10.24
CA ARG A 286 11.29 -2.23 10.74
C ARG A 286 11.19 -1.60 12.13
N GLN A 287 12.20 -1.79 12.98
CA GLN A 287 12.25 -1.16 14.29
C GLN A 287 12.42 0.36 14.17
N TYR A 288 13.25 0.82 13.23
CA TYR A 288 13.36 2.24 12.91
C TYR A 288 12.03 2.81 12.40
N ALA A 289 11.36 2.15 11.46
CA ALA A 289 10.08 2.60 10.92
C ALA A 289 8.97 2.61 12.00
N LEU A 290 9.00 1.66 12.93
CA LEU A 290 8.13 1.65 14.10
C LEU A 290 8.37 2.89 14.98
N GLU A 291 9.62 3.23 15.29
CA GLU A 291 9.92 4.43 16.10
C GLU A 291 9.58 5.72 15.34
N LYS A 292 9.91 5.81 14.05
CA LYS A 292 9.53 6.94 13.17
C LYS A 292 8.02 7.18 13.21
N SER A 293 7.22 6.15 12.95
CA SER A 293 5.76 6.25 13.00
C SER A 293 5.22 6.60 14.40
N ARG A 294 5.83 6.08 15.49
CA ARG A 294 5.48 6.52 16.86
C ARG A 294 5.71 8.02 17.04
N GLN A 295 6.87 8.55 16.63
CA GLN A 295 7.15 9.99 16.72
C GLN A 295 6.18 10.82 15.87
N GLU A 296 5.84 10.37 14.67
CA GLU A 296 4.86 11.03 13.81
C GLU A 296 3.46 11.11 14.46
N THR A 297 3.03 10.08 15.18
CA THR A 297 1.75 10.14 15.93
C THR A 297 1.77 11.14 17.08
N ILE A 298 2.93 11.42 17.67
CA ILE A 298 3.09 12.43 18.72
C ILE A 298 3.11 13.83 18.11
N ASN A 299 3.87 14.01 17.04
CA ASN A 299 4.06 15.30 16.38
C ASN A 299 2.80 15.75 15.62
N THR A 300 2.08 14.79 15.02
CA THR A 300 0.89 15.03 14.19
C THR A 300 -0.24 14.08 14.57
N PRO A 301 -0.88 14.24 15.74
CA PRO A 301 -1.86 13.28 16.28
C PRO A 301 -3.16 13.13 15.48
N GLU A 302 -3.42 14.02 14.54
CA GLU A 302 -4.54 13.97 13.59
C GLU A 302 -4.11 13.48 12.20
N ASN A 303 -2.85 13.07 12.00
CA ASN A 303 -2.39 12.48 10.76
C ASN A 303 -2.79 11.00 10.71
N VAL A 304 -3.72 10.67 9.82
CA VAL A 304 -4.21 9.29 9.64
C VAL A 304 -3.11 8.31 9.23
N TYR A 305 -2.15 8.74 8.40
CA TYR A 305 -1.09 7.86 7.90
C TYR A 305 -0.07 7.53 8.97
N ALA A 306 0.24 8.47 9.88
CA ALA A 306 1.10 8.20 11.03
C ALA A 306 0.55 7.05 11.90
N TRP A 307 -0.75 7.08 12.21
CA TRP A 307 -1.43 6.02 12.96
C TRP A 307 -1.55 4.71 12.17
N PHE A 308 -1.83 4.79 10.88
CA PHE A 308 -1.90 3.60 10.03
C PHE A 308 -0.53 2.90 9.92
N ASN A 309 0.54 3.66 9.68
CA ASN A 309 1.91 3.17 9.62
C ASN A 309 2.36 2.58 10.95
N LEU A 310 2.01 3.20 12.07
CA LEU A 310 2.26 2.65 13.40
C LEU A 310 1.61 1.26 13.54
N GLY A 311 0.34 1.12 13.17
CA GLY A 311 -0.36 -0.16 13.16
C GLY A 311 0.32 -1.19 12.25
N THR A 312 0.70 -0.81 11.03
CA THR A 312 1.38 -1.69 10.08
C THR A 312 2.75 -2.16 10.58
N ASN A 313 3.56 -1.29 11.19
CA ASN A 313 4.85 -1.68 11.76
C ASN A 313 4.68 -2.56 13.02
N LEU A 314 3.65 -2.34 13.83
CA LEU A 314 3.33 -3.20 14.98
C LEU A 314 2.91 -4.62 14.53
N VAL A 315 2.15 -4.73 13.44
CA VAL A 315 1.77 -6.04 12.84
C VAL A 315 3.01 -6.84 12.44
N TYR A 316 4.04 -6.21 11.88
CA TYR A 316 5.30 -6.88 11.54
C TYR A 316 5.92 -7.60 12.76
N PHE A 317 5.89 -6.96 13.93
CA PHE A 317 6.38 -7.54 15.19
C PHE A 317 5.34 -8.40 15.93
N SER A 318 4.21 -8.71 15.29
CA SER A 318 3.10 -9.45 15.90
C SER A 318 2.51 -8.80 17.15
N GLU A 319 2.69 -7.48 17.33
CA GLU A 319 2.08 -6.69 18.42
C GLU A 319 0.64 -6.32 18.06
N TYR A 320 -0.20 -7.33 17.83
CA TYR A 320 -1.51 -7.15 17.22
C TYR A 320 -2.48 -6.29 18.03
N ARG A 321 -2.43 -6.38 19.38
CA ARG A 321 -3.37 -5.63 20.23
C ARG A 321 -3.09 -4.13 20.15
N GLU A 322 -1.83 -3.76 20.28
CA GLU A 322 -1.32 -2.41 20.13
C GLU A 322 -1.58 -1.91 18.70
N ALA A 323 -1.38 -2.75 17.69
CA ALA A 323 -1.70 -2.42 16.31
C ALA A 323 -3.19 -2.06 16.12
N THR A 324 -4.11 -2.82 16.74
CA THR A 324 -5.54 -2.48 16.65
C THR A 324 -5.86 -1.13 17.29
N LEU A 325 -5.15 -0.69 18.33
CA LEU A 325 -5.37 0.64 18.91
C LEU A 325 -4.94 1.75 17.94
N ALA A 326 -3.82 1.55 17.25
CA ALA A 326 -3.36 2.49 16.22
C ALA A 326 -4.34 2.54 15.04
N PHE A 327 -4.82 1.38 14.56
CA PHE A 327 -5.84 1.34 13.50
C PHE A 327 -7.19 1.89 13.95
N ASP A 328 -7.61 1.67 15.20
CA ASP A 328 -8.82 2.29 15.74
C ASP A 328 -8.72 3.82 15.67
N ARG A 329 -7.57 4.37 16.07
CA ARG A 329 -7.33 5.81 15.98
C ARG A 329 -7.31 6.31 14.53
N ALA A 330 -6.70 5.57 13.61
CA ALA A 330 -6.75 5.90 12.19
C ALA A 330 -8.18 5.85 11.62
N ARG A 331 -9.03 4.91 12.08
CA ARG A 331 -10.46 4.84 11.72
C ARG A 331 -11.28 5.99 12.29
N GLU A 332 -10.95 6.47 13.50
CA GLU A 332 -11.58 7.66 14.10
C GLU A 332 -11.29 8.93 13.31
N ILE A 333 -10.04 9.11 12.84
CA ILE A 333 -9.65 10.24 11.98
C ILE A 333 -10.29 10.10 10.60
N GLY A 334 -10.30 8.88 10.06
CA GLY A 334 -10.82 8.53 8.75
C GLY A 334 -9.73 8.47 7.69
N TRP A 335 -9.55 7.28 7.09
CA TRP A 335 -8.62 7.06 5.99
C TRP A 335 -9.32 7.08 4.63
N PRO A 336 -8.55 7.20 3.52
CA PRO A 336 -9.08 7.15 2.17
C PRO A 336 -9.93 5.91 1.85
N GLN A 337 -10.92 6.07 0.99
CA GLN A 337 -11.92 5.04 0.65
C GLN A 337 -11.30 3.78 0.05
N ARG A 338 -10.13 3.89 -0.60
CA ARG A 338 -9.39 2.78 -1.20
C ARG A 338 -8.22 2.28 -0.35
N MET A 339 -8.06 2.72 0.89
CA MET A 339 -6.92 2.31 1.73
C MET A 339 -6.76 0.78 1.78
N LEU A 340 -7.86 0.06 2.07
CA LEU A 340 -7.90 -1.41 2.15
C LEU A 340 -7.88 -2.12 0.78
N ARG A 341 -7.70 -1.39 -0.33
CA ARG A 341 -7.38 -1.99 -1.63
C ARG A 341 -5.89 -2.33 -1.73
N TYR A 342 -5.04 -1.59 -1.03
CA TYR A 342 -3.58 -1.69 -1.15
C TYR A 342 -2.92 -2.12 0.16
N GLN A 343 -3.58 -1.93 1.31
CA GLN A 343 -2.98 -2.22 2.62
C GLN A 343 -3.90 -3.07 3.50
N PHE A 344 -3.44 -4.29 3.83
CA PHE A 344 -4.26 -5.33 4.46
C PHE A 344 -3.93 -5.64 5.92
N SER A 345 -2.85 -5.05 6.46
CA SER A 345 -2.41 -5.19 7.86
C SER A 345 -3.53 -5.04 8.91
N PRO A 346 -4.54 -4.15 8.73
CA PRO A 346 -5.66 -4.10 9.66
C PRO A 346 -6.37 -5.45 9.83
N PHE A 347 -6.62 -6.19 8.75
CA PHE A 347 -7.34 -7.47 8.82
C PHE A 347 -6.62 -8.46 9.74
N MET A 348 -5.30 -8.59 9.56
CA MET A 348 -4.45 -9.44 10.37
C MET A 348 -4.46 -9.01 11.85
N ALA A 349 -4.34 -7.71 12.13
CA ALA A 349 -4.37 -7.18 13.49
C ALA A 349 -5.68 -7.49 14.22
N TYR A 350 -6.84 -7.22 13.60
CA TYR A 350 -8.14 -7.49 14.21
C TYR A 350 -8.43 -8.99 14.34
N PHE A 351 -8.00 -9.80 13.37
CA PHE A 351 -8.06 -11.25 13.47
C PHE A 351 -7.23 -11.73 14.66
N HIS A 352 -5.93 -11.51 14.71
CA HIS A 352 -5.10 -12.05 15.79
C HIS A 352 -5.41 -11.47 17.18
N SER A 353 -6.03 -10.28 17.26
CA SER A 353 -6.51 -9.69 18.52
C SER A 353 -7.89 -10.16 18.98
N LEU A 354 -8.48 -11.16 18.30
CA LEU A 354 -9.82 -11.69 18.58
C LEU A 354 -10.97 -10.68 18.44
N ARG A 355 -10.75 -9.58 17.72
CA ARG A 355 -11.76 -8.55 17.44
C ARG A 355 -12.50 -8.87 16.14
N ASN A 356 -13.22 -9.99 16.14
CA ASN A 356 -13.85 -10.52 14.92
C ASN A 356 -14.93 -9.59 14.36
N GLU A 357 -15.66 -8.87 15.20
CA GLU A 357 -16.68 -7.91 14.75
C GLU A 357 -16.05 -6.76 13.94
N ASP A 358 -14.96 -6.18 14.44
CA ASP A 358 -14.19 -5.16 13.70
C ASP A 358 -13.62 -5.71 12.39
N LEU A 359 -13.07 -6.93 12.41
CA LEU A 359 -12.61 -7.59 11.18
C LEU A 359 -13.72 -7.68 10.14
N MET A 360 -14.90 -8.18 10.53
CA MET A 360 -16.04 -8.34 9.62
C MET A 360 -16.50 -6.99 9.04
N VAL A 361 -16.53 -5.93 9.86
CA VAL A 361 -16.83 -4.57 9.39
C VAL A 361 -15.80 -4.09 8.35
N LEU A 362 -14.51 -4.33 8.58
CA LEU A 362 -13.47 -3.90 7.66
C LEU A 362 -13.47 -4.66 6.34
N VAL A 363 -13.62 -6.00 6.37
CA VAL A 363 -13.65 -6.79 5.13
C VAL A 363 -14.93 -6.52 4.33
N ASP A 364 -16.07 -6.30 4.99
CA ASP A 364 -17.30 -5.90 4.29
C ASP A 364 -17.13 -4.52 3.65
N TYR A 365 -16.54 -3.56 4.37
CA TYR A 365 -16.20 -2.25 3.80
C TYR A 365 -15.25 -2.37 2.60
N ALA A 366 -14.21 -3.20 2.70
CA ALA A 366 -13.25 -3.40 1.62
C ALA A 366 -13.91 -4.02 0.38
N LEU A 367 -14.73 -5.06 0.57
CA LEU A 367 -15.43 -5.74 -0.53
C LEU A 367 -16.53 -4.87 -1.17
N ASP A 368 -17.11 -3.92 -0.44
CA ASP A 368 -17.99 -2.91 -1.05
C ASP A 368 -17.23 -1.99 -2.04
N ARG A 369 -15.92 -1.79 -1.86
CA ARG A 369 -15.07 -0.93 -2.72
C ARG A 369 -14.28 -1.70 -3.77
N THR A 370 -13.84 -2.89 -3.42
CA THR A 370 -13.06 -3.81 -4.26
C THR A 370 -13.65 -5.22 -4.11
N PRO A 371 -14.75 -5.52 -4.81
CA PRO A 371 -15.50 -6.77 -4.61
C PRO A 371 -14.74 -8.06 -4.93
N ASN A 372 -13.68 -7.95 -5.72
CA ASN A 372 -12.77 -9.04 -6.07
C ASN A 372 -11.40 -8.89 -5.38
N SER A 373 -11.29 -8.23 -4.23
CA SER A 373 -10.06 -8.32 -3.43
C SER A 373 -9.99 -9.71 -2.79
N GLU A 374 -9.06 -10.50 -3.28
CA GLU A 374 -8.72 -11.82 -2.79
C GLU A 374 -8.31 -11.78 -1.32
N GLU A 375 -7.60 -10.75 -0.87
CA GLU A 375 -7.19 -10.61 0.53
C GLU A 375 -8.40 -10.34 1.42
N ALA A 376 -9.30 -9.44 1.01
CA ALA A 376 -10.52 -9.17 1.79
C ALA A 376 -11.45 -10.40 1.82
N LEU A 377 -11.56 -11.15 0.72
CA LEU A 377 -12.29 -12.42 0.67
C LEU A 377 -11.66 -13.48 1.59
N LEU A 378 -10.34 -13.63 1.56
CA LEU A 378 -9.58 -14.52 2.44
C LEU A 378 -9.83 -14.17 3.90
N TRP A 379 -9.63 -12.91 4.31
CA TRP A 379 -9.80 -12.50 5.69
C TRP A 379 -11.25 -12.58 6.17
N LYS A 380 -12.23 -12.35 5.29
CA LYS A 380 -13.65 -12.60 5.59
C LYS A 380 -13.91 -14.09 5.81
N GLY A 381 -13.30 -14.96 4.99
CA GLY A 381 -13.36 -16.41 5.17
C GLY A 381 -12.81 -16.83 6.53
N TRP A 382 -11.65 -16.32 6.93
CA TRP A 382 -11.09 -16.56 8.26
C TRP A 382 -11.99 -16.05 9.39
N GLY A 383 -12.61 -14.88 9.23
CA GLY A 383 -13.59 -14.35 10.18
C GLY A 383 -14.83 -15.25 10.33
N LYS A 384 -15.32 -15.84 9.22
CA LYS A 384 -16.43 -16.82 9.21
C LYS A 384 -16.05 -18.15 9.83
N TYR A 385 -14.84 -18.64 9.53
CA TYR A 385 -14.32 -19.86 10.14
C TYR A 385 -14.25 -19.72 11.66
N ARG A 386 -13.73 -18.60 12.16
CA ARG A 386 -13.69 -18.32 13.60
C ARG A 386 -15.07 -18.25 14.23
N ALA A 387 -16.07 -17.75 13.51
CA ALA A 387 -17.46 -17.74 13.96
C ALA A 387 -18.13 -19.14 13.93
N GLY A 388 -17.43 -20.17 13.45
CA GLY A 388 -17.92 -21.55 13.37
C GLY A 388 -18.61 -21.90 12.05
N SER A 389 -18.66 -20.97 11.08
CA SER A 389 -19.31 -21.17 9.77
C SER A 389 -18.30 -21.68 8.73
N LYS A 390 -17.96 -22.97 8.80
CA LYS A 390 -16.92 -23.57 7.91
C LYS A 390 -17.31 -23.55 6.44
N GLU A 391 -18.56 -23.86 6.11
CA GLU A 391 -19.03 -23.91 4.72
C GLU A 391 -18.99 -22.52 4.07
N GLU A 392 -19.38 -21.48 4.80
CA GLU A 392 -19.28 -20.08 4.35
C GLU A 392 -17.82 -19.65 4.19
N ALA A 393 -16.93 -20.07 5.10
CA ALA A 393 -15.51 -19.78 5.01
C ALA A 393 -14.88 -20.37 3.74
N ILE A 394 -15.12 -21.66 3.48
CA ILE A 394 -14.64 -22.34 2.26
C ILE A 394 -15.18 -21.64 1.01
N ALA A 395 -16.45 -21.27 0.97
CA ALA A 395 -17.02 -20.55 -0.16
C ALA A 395 -16.36 -19.19 -0.42
N LEU A 396 -15.89 -18.50 0.63
CA LEU A 396 -15.15 -17.24 0.50
C LEU A 396 -13.72 -17.47 0.03
N PHE A 397 -13.03 -18.50 0.53
CA PHE A 397 -11.69 -18.86 0.05
C PHE A 397 -11.70 -19.28 -1.43
N LEU A 398 -12.74 -20.00 -1.86
CA LEU A 398 -12.92 -20.34 -3.27
C LEU A 398 -13.16 -19.09 -4.15
N GLN A 399 -13.89 -18.09 -3.64
CA GLN A 399 -14.02 -16.81 -4.35
C GLN A 399 -12.68 -16.05 -4.40
N ALA A 400 -11.85 -16.12 -3.35
CA ALA A 400 -10.51 -15.54 -3.38
C ALA A 400 -9.64 -16.19 -4.47
N LEU A 401 -9.72 -17.51 -4.66
CA LEU A 401 -9.06 -18.22 -5.77
C LEU A 401 -9.62 -17.88 -7.15
N GLU A 402 -10.91 -17.54 -7.25
CA GLU A 402 -11.49 -17.04 -8.50
C GLU A 402 -10.97 -15.63 -8.84
N ALA A 403 -10.78 -14.79 -7.82
CA ALA A 403 -10.21 -13.45 -7.96
C ALA A 403 -8.71 -13.46 -8.27
N HIS A 404 -7.95 -14.39 -7.68
CA HIS A 404 -6.53 -14.59 -7.94
C HIS A 404 -6.21 -16.11 -8.09
N PRO A 405 -6.22 -16.64 -9.32
CA PRO A 405 -5.90 -18.04 -9.57
C PRO A 405 -4.48 -18.39 -9.12
N GLY A 406 -4.36 -19.40 -8.27
CA GLY A 406 -3.07 -19.79 -7.68
C GLY A 406 -2.78 -19.12 -6.33
N TYR A 407 -3.75 -18.41 -5.73
CA TYR A 407 -3.56 -17.80 -4.41
C TYR A 407 -3.25 -18.84 -3.34
N GLU A 408 -1.99 -18.92 -2.92
CA GLU A 408 -1.49 -19.95 -2.01
C GLU A 408 -2.17 -19.86 -0.64
N ASP A 409 -2.42 -18.65 -0.12
CA ASP A 409 -3.06 -18.44 1.17
C ASP A 409 -4.51 -18.97 1.19
N ALA A 410 -5.26 -18.76 0.12
CA ALA A 410 -6.62 -19.29 0.00
C ALA A 410 -6.62 -20.82 -0.13
N THR A 411 -5.66 -21.39 -0.88
CA THR A 411 -5.47 -22.83 -0.98
C THR A 411 -5.14 -23.44 0.38
N TYR A 412 -4.23 -22.83 1.12
CA TYR A 412 -3.87 -23.22 2.48
C TYR A 412 -5.10 -23.16 3.41
N ALA A 413 -5.87 -22.07 3.36
CA ALA A 413 -7.05 -21.89 4.20
C ALA A 413 -8.11 -22.98 3.95
N ILE A 414 -8.37 -23.33 2.69
CA ILE A 414 -9.29 -24.41 2.32
C ILE A 414 -8.83 -25.74 2.90
N ASN A 415 -7.55 -26.09 2.73
CA ASN A 415 -6.99 -27.34 3.25
C ASN A 415 -7.10 -27.39 4.78
N TYR A 416 -6.69 -26.30 5.46
CA TYR A 416 -6.76 -26.19 6.90
C TYR A 416 -8.18 -26.39 7.45
N VAL A 417 -9.19 -25.76 6.84
CA VAL A 417 -10.59 -25.88 7.28
C VAL A 417 -11.20 -27.24 6.95
N ASN A 418 -10.72 -27.94 5.91
CA ASN A 418 -11.17 -29.30 5.62
C ASN A 418 -10.59 -30.33 6.60
N GLU A 419 -9.40 -30.05 7.16
CA GLU A 419 -8.69 -30.94 8.09
C GLU A 419 -9.06 -30.74 9.57
N ASN A 420 -9.64 -29.59 9.92
CA ASN A 420 -10.03 -29.21 11.29
C ASN A 420 -11.52 -28.93 11.37
#